data_AF-A0A0F9LYK0-F1
#
_entry.id   AF-A0A0F9LYK0-F1
#
_cell.length_a   1.000
_cell.length_b   1.000
_cell.length_c   1.000
_cell.angle_alpha   90.00
_cell.angle_beta   90.00
_cell.angle_gamma   90.00
#
_symmetry.space_group_name_H-M   'P 1'
#
loop_
_entity.id
_entity.type
_entity.pdbx_description
1 polymer ?
#
loop_
_entity_poly.entity_id
_entity_poly.type
_entity_poly.pdbx_seq_one_letter_code
_entity_poly.pdbx_strand_id
1 'polypeptide(L)'
;MKRIKLGRKVRDKLTGFEGIDLHTMHVYLAGRISGENIDLCLGWRHKIIEYYKNYKGRGAYPISFLCPLNSGEAESVDKKGLTSSIPPNLIFDKDLLSVQHADVVVANLDDFFEVGIEDLLDPNIKFHEQDHYPTYAIERAFSRLQDKVLNRRENIGTIFEIAWAMLLNKPLILIVPERRQETFRKHPFTCRASVIVTSVDELVDGKYLNLLYKSIAGATY
;
A
#
# COMPACT_ATOMS: atom_id res chain seq x y z
N MET A 1 -50.00 3.80 1.45
CA MET A 1 -48.96 4.86 1.59
C MET A 1 -48.29 5.10 0.24
N LYS A 2 -48.49 6.27 -0.39
CA LYS A 2 -47.85 6.64 -1.67
C LYS A 2 -46.42 7.15 -1.39
N ARG A 3 -45.39 6.44 -1.87
CA ARG A 3 -44.01 6.95 -1.89
C ARG A 3 -43.91 8.05 -2.95
N ILE A 4 -43.74 9.29 -2.52
CA ILE A 4 -43.43 10.41 -3.41
C ILE A 4 -41.97 10.22 -3.86
N LYS A 5 -41.77 9.88 -5.14
CA LYS A 5 -40.45 9.97 -5.77
C LYS A 5 -40.12 11.45 -5.92
N LEU A 6 -39.33 12.01 -5.00
CA LEU A 6 -38.72 13.32 -5.24
C LEU A 6 -37.74 13.16 -6.40
N GLY A 7 -38.11 13.74 -7.54
CA GLY A 7 -37.27 13.81 -8.72
C GLY A 7 -35.95 14.53 -8.41
N ARG A 8 -34.87 13.99 -8.96
CA ARG A 8 -33.47 14.47 -8.87
C ARG A 8 -33.34 16.01 -8.92
N LYS A 9 -34.18 16.67 -9.72
CA LYS A 9 -34.24 18.13 -9.91
C LYS A 9 -34.53 18.98 -8.67
N VAL A 10 -35.07 18.43 -7.57
CA VAL A 10 -35.38 19.22 -6.37
C VAL A 10 -34.17 19.33 -5.43
N ARG A 11 -33.18 18.41 -5.54
CA ARG A 11 -31.96 18.48 -4.71
C ARG A 11 -31.00 19.58 -5.14
N ASP A 12 -30.93 19.85 -6.44
CA ASP A 12 -29.96 20.80 -7.00
C ASP A 12 -30.29 22.27 -6.68
N LYS A 13 -31.53 22.58 -6.29
CA LYS A 13 -31.98 23.95 -5.97
C LYS A 13 -31.63 24.44 -4.56
N LEU A 14 -31.13 23.59 -3.66
CA LEU A 14 -30.88 23.99 -2.27
C LEU A 14 -29.44 24.40 -1.97
N THR A 15 -28.49 24.25 -2.91
CA THR A 15 -27.07 24.58 -2.65
C THR A 15 -26.49 25.67 -3.53
N GLY A 16 -27.21 26.21 -4.52
CA GLY A 16 -26.79 27.42 -5.26
C GLY A 16 -25.48 27.32 -6.08
N PHE A 17 -24.74 26.23 -5.98
CA PHE A 17 -23.62 25.91 -6.85
C PHE A 17 -24.13 24.98 -7.95
N GLU A 18 -24.06 25.43 -9.21
CA GLU A 18 -23.99 24.49 -10.33
C GLU A 18 -22.81 23.56 -10.01
N GLY A 19 -23.12 22.29 -9.71
CA GLY A 19 -22.16 21.37 -9.13
C GLY A 19 -20.97 21.19 -10.06
N ILE A 20 -19.81 21.70 -9.68
CA ILE A 20 -18.55 21.35 -10.32
C ILE A 20 -18.37 19.85 -10.12
N ASP A 21 -18.41 19.09 -11.21
CA ASP A 21 -18.10 17.66 -11.17
C ASP A 21 -16.60 17.51 -10.90
N LEU A 22 -16.26 17.29 -9.63
CA LEU A 22 -14.88 17.12 -9.22
C LEU A 22 -14.41 15.74 -9.66
N HIS A 23 -13.39 15.71 -10.53
CA HIS A 23 -12.75 14.49 -10.98
C HIS A 23 -12.32 13.63 -9.78
N THR A 24 -12.79 12.39 -9.69
CA THR A 24 -12.37 11.46 -8.64
C THR A 24 -11.01 10.86 -9.00
N MET A 25 -10.02 11.04 -8.14
CA MET A 25 -8.69 10.42 -8.31
C MET A 25 -8.71 8.99 -7.77
N HIS A 26 -8.32 8.03 -8.58
CA HIS A 26 -8.18 6.63 -8.21
C HIS A 26 -6.77 6.31 -7.74
N VAL A 27 -6.63 5.71 -6.56
CA VAL A 27 -5.32 5.38 -5.95
C VAL A 27 -5.21 3.88 -5.74
N TYR A 28 -4.24 3.23 -6.37
CA TYR A 28 -3.96 1.81 -6.17
C TYR A 28 -2.98 1.59 -5.00
N LEU A 29 -3.33 0.68 -4.09
CA LEU A 29 -2.56 0.37 -2.88
C LEU A 29 -1.81 -0.96 -3.03
N ALA A 30 -0.68 -0.89 -3.74
CA ALA A 30 0.24 -2.01 -3.96
C ALA A 30 1.02 -2.33 -2.67
N GLY A 31 1.20 -3.60 -2.36
CA GLY A 31 1.98 -4.02 -1.21
C GLY A 31 1.71 -5.47 -0.84
N ARG A 32 2.61 -6.04 -0.05
CA ARG A 32 2.55 -7.46 0.33
C ARG A 32 1.18 -7.84 0.91
N ILE A 33 0.79 -9.08 0.62
CA ILE A 33 -0.32 -9.79 1.24
C ILE A 33 0.27 -11.09 1.81
N SER A 34 0.23 -11.24 3.12
CA SER A 34 0.81 -12.37 3.84
C SER A 34 -0.12 -12.76 4.97
N GLY A 35 -0.59 -14.00 5.04
CA GLY A 35 -1.50 -14.41 6.11
C GLY A 35 -0.88 -14.30 7.50
N GLU A 36 0.45 -14.46 7.61
CA GLU A 36 1.17 -14.30 8.89
C GLU A 36 1.17 -12.84 9.40
N ASN A 37 1.09 -11.87 8.48
CA ASN A 37 1.18 -10.43 8.79
C ASN A 37 -0.03 -9.68 8.21
N ILE A 38 -1.20 -10.32 8.12
CA ILE A 38 -2.36 -9.76 7.42
C ILE A 38 -2.83 -8.45 8.07
N ASP A 39 -2.77 -8.36 9.40
CA ASP A 39 -3.11 -7.17 10.16
C ASP A 39 -2.21 -5.99 9.83
N LEU A 40 -0.91 -6.22 9.66
CA LEU A 40 0.03 -5.18 9.22
C LEU A 40 -0.23 -4.78 7.77
N CYS A 41 -0.48 -5.77 6.90
CA CYS A 41 -0.81 -5.55 5.49
C CYS A 41 -2.09 -4.73 5.31
N LEU A 42 -3.10 -4.94 6.15
CA LEU A 42 -4.36 -4.19 6.14
C LEU A 42 -4.23 -2.85 6.87
N GLY A 43 -3.50 -2.83 7.99
CA GLY A 43 -3.38 -1.67 8.87
C GLY A 43 -2.86 -0.43 8.16
N TRP A 44 -1.81 -0.56 7.34
CA TRP A 44 -1.28 0.59 6.58
C TRP A 44 -2.29 1.10 5.54
N ARG A 45 -3.02 0.20 4.88
CA ARG A 45 -4.03 0.54 3.87
C ARG A 45 -5.19 1.27 4.51
N HIS A 46 -5.73 0.73 5.60
CA HIS A 46 -6.79 1.35 6.38
C HIS A 46 -6.39 2.72 6.90
N LYS A 47 -5.14 2.88 7.37
CA LYS A 47 -4.64 4.17 7.84
C LYS A 47 -4.68 5.25 6.76
N ILE A 48 -4.23 4.93 5.54
CA ILE A 48 -4.34 5.84 4.39
C ILE A 48 -5.81 6.12 4.07
N ILE A 49 -6.63 5.07 3.91
CA ILE A 49 -8.04 5.20 3.54
C ILE A 49 -8.78 6.07 4.54
N GLU A 50 -8.69 5.78 5.84
CA GLU A 50 -9.41 6.51 6.90
C GLU A 50 -8.96 7.97 7.01
N TYR A 51 -7.67 8.27 6.80
CA TYR A 51 -7.20 9.64 6.77
C TYR A 51 -7.89 10.45 5.66
N TYR A 52 -8.05 9.86 4.47
CA TYR A 52 -8.63 10.53 3.31
C TYR A 52 -10.16 10.33 3.18
N LYS A 53 -10.80 9.48 4.00
CA LYS A 53 -12.25 9.18 3.97
C LYS A 53 -13.14 10.32 4.48
N ASN A 54 -12.61 11.21 5.32
CA ASN A 54 -13.36 12.31 5.92
C ASN A 54 -13.57 13.51 4.97
N TYR A 55 -14.24 13.23 3.85
CA TYR A 55 -14.62 14.15 2.77
C TYR A 55 -15.51 15.32 3.23
N LYS A 56 -16.32 15.14 4.27
CA LYS A 56 -17.37 16.09 4.66
C LYS A 56 -16.92 17.11 5.71
N GLY A 57 -16.15 18.12 5.30
CA GLY A 57 -16.05 19.37 6.09
C GLY A 57 -14.69 20.04 6.18
N ARG A 58 -13.65 19.58 5.46
CA ARG A 58 -12.28 20.15 5.53
C ARG A 58 -11.59 20.35 4.18
N GLY A 59 -12.35 20.56 3.08
CA GLY A 59 -11.76 20.85 1.76
C GLY A 59 -10.97 19.68 1.15
N ALA A 60 -11.46 18.45 1.32
CA ALA A 60 -10.79 17.23 0.89
C ALA A 60 -11.21 16.78 -0.52
N TYR A 61 -10.27 16.18 -1.23
CA TYR A 61 -10.36 15.73 -2.61
C TYR A 61 -11.16 14.42 -2.75
N PRO A 62 -11.99 14.25 -3.80
CA PRO A 62 -12.61 12.97 -4.10
C PRO A 62 -11.53 11.95 -4.50
N ILE A 63 -11.18 11.07 -3.57
CA ILE A 63 -10.21 10.00 -3.76
C ILE A 63 -10.93 8.65 -3.58
N SER A 64 -10.73 7.73 -4.53
CA SER A 64 -11.22 6.37 -4.47
C SER A 64 -10.04 5.39 -4.41
N PHE A 65 -10.02 4.50 -3.42
CA PHE A 65 -8.92 3.58 -3.21
C PHE A 65 -9.21 2.21 -3.84
N LEU A 66 -8.32 1.80 -4.75
CA LEU A 66 -8.28 0.48 -5.35
C LEU A 66 -7.32 -0.38 -4.52
N CYS A 67 -7.90 -1.22 -3.65
CA CYS A 67 -7.15 -2.09 -2.76
C CYS A 67 -7.37 -3.55 -3.19
N PRO A 68 -6.29 -4.32 -3.42
CA PRO A 68 -6.39 -5.73 -3.81
C PRO A 68 -7.24 -6.58 -2.86
N LEU A 69 -7.31 -6.19 -1.58
CA LEU A 69 -8.00 -6.92 -0.51
C LEU A 69 -9.43 -6.42 -0.18
N ASN A 70 -9.96 -5.42 -0.88
CA ASN A 70 -11.26 -4.81 -0.54
C ASN A 70 -12.49 -5.70 -0.83
N SER A 71 -12.34 -6.83 -1.54
CA SER A 71 -13.43 -7.71 -1.97
C SER A 71 -13.82 -8.80 -0.96
N GLY A 72 -13.42 -8.69 0.31
CA GLY A 72 -13.61 -9.74 1.32
C GLY A 72 -12.62 -10.91 1.18
N GLU A 73 -11.76 -10.86 0.16
CA GLU A 73 -10.69 -11.83 -0.10
C GLU A 73 -9.67 -11.92 1.07
N ALA A 74 -9.58 -10.89 1.91
CA ALA A 74 -8.77 -10.92 3.13
C ALA A 74 -9.15 -12.08 4.08
N GLU A 75 -10.42 -12.48 4.10
CA GLU A 75 -10.91 -13.62 4.90
C GLU A 75 -10.44 -14.97 4.36
N SER A 76 -9.97 -15.00 3.09
CA SER A 76 -9.44 -16.17 2.41
C SER A 76 -7.91 -16.23 2.40
N VAL A 77 -7.22 -15.43 3.21
CA VAL A 77 -5.75 -15.46 3.31
C VAL A 77 -5.34 -16.38 4.45
N ASP A 78 -4.62 -17.46 4.14
CA ASP A 78 -4.00 -18.34 5.13
C ASP A 78 -2.48 -18.10 5.22
N LYS A 79 -1.78 -18.86 6.08
CA LYS A 79 -0.32 -18.76 6.24
C LYS A 79 0.46 -19.00 4.94
N LYS A 80 -0.12 -19.73 3.98
CA LYS A 80 0.44 -19.99 2.64
C LYS A 80 -0.02 -18.97 1.60
N GLY A 81 -0.72 -17.90 1.98
CA GLY A 81 -1.13 -16.80 1.11
C GLY A 81 -2.61 -16.84 0.79
N LEU A 82 -2.98 -16.22 -0.33
CA LEU A 82 -4.37 -16.15 -0.76
C LEU A 82 -4.87 -17.54 -1.20
N THR A 83 -5.78 -18.14 -0.43
CA THR A 83 -6.48 -19.40 -0.76
C THR A 83 -7.90 -19.11 -1.27
N SER A 84 -8.01 -18.03 -2.04
CA SER A 84 -9.26 -17.61 -2.67
C SER A 84 -9.79 -18.70 -3.62
N SER A 85 -11.11 -18.83 -3.68
CA SER A 85 -11.80 -19.65 -4.69
C SER A 85 -11.72 -19.03 -6.10
N ILE A 86 -11.24 -17.79 -6.20
CA ILE A 86 -11.05 -17.07 -7.45
C ILE A 86 -9.81 -17.64 -8.17
N PRO A 87 -9.91 -17.96 -9.48
CA PRO A 87 -8.77 -18.40 -10.26
C PRO A 87 -7.59 -17.40 -10.18
N PRO A 88 -6.34 -17.86 -10.01
CA PRO A 88 -5.18 -16.98 -9.91
C PRO A 88 -5.04 -15.98 -11.08
N ASN A 89 -5.37 -16.40 -12.31
CA ASN A 89 -5.33 -15.52 -13.48
C ASN A 89 -6.35 -14.38 -13.38
N LEU A 90 -7.51 -14.62 -12.77
CA LEU A 90 -8.52 -13.57 -12.62
C LEU A 90 -8.12 -12.56 -11.54
N ILE A 91 -7.42 -12.99 -10.49
CA ILE A 91 -6.81 -12.09 -9.51
C ILE A 91 -5.74 -11.23 -10.18
N PHE A 92 -4.87 -11.87 -10.98
CA PHE A 92 -3.85 -11.16 -11.75
C PHE A 92 -4.46 -10.12 -12.70
N ASP A 93 -5.46 -10.50 -13.50
CA ASP A 93 -6.13 -9.59 -14.43
C ASP A 93 -6.85 -8.45 -13.69
N LYS A 94 -7.47 -8.74 -12.54
CA LYS A 94 -8.11 -7.73 -11.67
C LYS A 94 -7.09 -6.69 -11.21
N ASP A 95 -5.93 -7.14 -10.71
CA ASP A 95 -4.89 -6.25 -10.20
C ASP A 95 -4.28 -5.41 -11.35
N LEU A 96 -4.06 -6.02 -12.51
CA LEU A 96 -3.58 -5.33 -13.72
C LEU A 96 -4.54 -4.21 -14.16
N LEU A 97 -5.84 -4.52 -14.23
CA LEU A 97 -6.88 -3.55 -14.58
C LEU A 97 -7.00 -2.45 -13.51
N SER A 98 -6.80 -2.78 -12.24
CA SER A 98 -6.81 -1.82 -11.14
C SER A 98 -5.65 -0.84 -11.22
N VAL A 99 -4.43 -1.31 -11.51
CA VAL A 99 -3.26 -0.44 -11.75
C VAL A 99 -3.48 0.43 -13.00
N GLN A 100 -4.07 -0.13 -14.06
CA GLN A 100 -4.37 0.62 -15.27
C GLN A 100 -5.38 1.75 -15.02
N HIS A 101 -6.41 1.47 -14.23
CA HIS A 101 -7.45 2.42 -13.88
C HIS A 101 -6.98 3.50 -12.89
N ALA A 102 -6.01 3.19 -12.03
CA ALA A 102 -5.48 4.12 -11.05
C ALA A 102 -4.83 5.36 -11.69
N ASP A 103 -5.04 6.52 -11.09
CA ASP A 103 -4.31 7.75 -11.43
C ASP A 103 -2.96 7.80 -10.71
N VAL A 104 -2.89 7.23 -9.50
CA VAL A 104 -1.68 7.19 -8.66
C VAL A 104 -1.50 5.78 -8.09
N VAL A 105 -0.26 5.32 -7.99
CA VAL A 105 0.08 4.08 -7.29
C VAL A 105 0.86 4.40 -6.02
N VAL A 106 0.39 3.88 -4.88
CA VAL A 106 1.13 3.86 -3.62
C VAL A 106 1.59 2.43 -3.38
N ALA A 107 2.90 2.21 -3.36
CA ALA A 107 3.48 0.89 -3.15
C ALA A 107 4.21 0.83 -1.81
N ASN A 108 3.76 -0.07 -0.94
CA ASN A 108 4.44 -0.38 0.30
C ASN A 108 5.40 -1.56 0.10
N LEU A 109 6.70 -1.24 0.14
CA LEU A 109 7.81 -2.18 0.03
C LEU A 109 8.37 -2.59 1.39
N ASP A 110 7.74 -2.17 2.48
CA ASP A 110 8.00 -2.73 3.79
C ASP A 110 7.65 -4.23 3.79
N ASP A 111 8.63 -5.02 4.22
CA ASP A 111 8.52 -6.47 4.30
C ASP A 111 7.95 -6.92 5.66
N PHE A 112 7.72 -5.97 6.58
CA PHE A 112 7.22 -6.14 7.95
C PHE A 112 8.12 -7.04 8.81
N PHE A 113 9.41 -7.16 8.46
CA PHE A 113 10.35 -7.90 9.28
C PHE A 113 11.13 -6.94 10.18
N GLU A 114 11.13 -7.26 11.48
CA GLU A 114 11.92 -6.56 12.50
C GLU A 114 13.42 -6.56 12.19
N VAL A 115 13.92 -7.53 11.41
CA VAL A 115 15.35 -7.71 11.13
C VAL A 115 15.57 -7.99 9.65
N GLY A 116 16.50 -7.25 9.04
CA GLY A 116 16.86 -7.39 7.63
C GLY A 116 17.71 -8.62 7.46
N ILE A 117 17.71 -9.25 6.28
CA ILE A 117 18.60 -10.40 6.06
C ILE A 117 20.05 -9.95 6.22
N GLU A 118 20.34 -8.73 5.81
CA GLU A 118 21.64 -8.08 5.94
C GLU A 118 22.04 -7.94 7.41
N ASP A 119 21.11 -7.49 8.26
CA ASP A 119 21.33 -7.42 9.71
C ASP A 119 21.55 -8.83 10.29
N LEU A 120 20.83 -9.83 9.77
CA LEU A 120 20.96 -11.24 10.20
C LEU A 120 22.23 -11.93 9.71
N LEU A 121 22.86 -11.39 8.66
CA LEU A 121 24.11 -11.87 8.08
C LEU A 121 25.30 -11.00 8.45
N ASP A 122 25.12 -9.94 9.26
CA ASP A 122 26.23 -9.11 9.71
C ASP A 122 27.15 -9.94 10.63
N PRO A 123 28.38 -10.26 10.20
CA PRO A 123 29.32 -11.05 11.00
C PRO A 123 29.73 -10.35 12.30
N ASN A 124 29.39 -9.06 12.47
CA ASN A 124 29.69 -8.28 13.66
C ASN A 124 28.58 -8.31 14.72
N ILE A 125 27.45 -8.98 14.49
CA ILE A 125 26.51 -9.28 15.58
C ILE A 125 27.20 -10.23 16.56
N LYS A 126 27.78 -9.64 17.61
CA LYS A 126 28.28 -10.38 18.75
C LYS A 126 27.07 -10.86 19.54
N PHE A 127 26.74 -12.15 19.42
CA PHE A 127 25.93 -12.81 20.44
C PHE A 127 26.69 -12.64 21.76
N HIS A 128 26.24 -11.74 22.62
CA HIS A 128 26.92 -11.47 23.87
C HIS A 128 26.87 -12.75 24.72
N GLU A 129 28.04 -13.36 24.96
CA GLU A 129 28.21 -14.56 25.81
C GLU A 129 27.66 -14.38 27.24
N GLN A 130 27.32 -13.15 27.64
CA GLN A 130 26.78 -12.82 28.95
C GLN A 130 25.28 -13.08 29.09
N ASP A 131 24.57 -13.24 27.98
CA ASP A 131 23.25 -13.85 28.06
C ASP A 131 23.48 -15.35 28.16
N HIS A 132 23.37 -15.90 29.37
CA HIS A 132 23.36 -17.35 29.64
C HIS A 132 22.13 -18.01 29.00
N TYR A 133 22.11 -18.00 27.68
CA TYR A 133 21.25 -18.84 26.89
C TYR A 133 21.89 -20.22 26.88
N PRO A 134 21.21 -21.26 27.41
CA PRO A 134 21.68 -22.63 27.22
C PRO A 134 21.91 -22.83 25.72
N THR A 135 22.91 -23.62 25.29
CA THR A 135 23.26 -23.84 23.86
C THR A 135 22.03 -24.06 22.97
N TYR A 136 21.01 -24.70 23.54
CA TYR A 136 19.69 -24.91 22.96
C TYR A 136 18.90 -23.65 22.56
N ALA A 137 19.08 -22.52 23.25
CA ALA A 137 18.45 -21.25 22.92
C ALA A 137 19.12 -20.52 21.75
N ILE A 138 20.44 -20.69 21.55
CA ILE A 138 21.13 -20.22 20.33
C ILE A 138 20.67 -21.04 19.13
N GLU A 139 20.63 -22.38 19.26
CA GLU A 139 20.10 -23.26 18.21
C GLU A 139 18.64 -22.94 17.88
N ARG A 140 17.81 -22.66 18.89
CA ARG A 140 16.41 -22.27 18.69
C ARG A 140 16.27 -20.88 18.05
N ALA A 141 17.14 -19.94 18.39
CA ALA A 141 17.19 -18.62 17.74
C ALA A 141 17.62 -18.74 16.28
N PHE A 142 18.66 -19.53 16.00
CA PHE A 142 19.15 -19.82 14.66
C PHE A 142 18.12 -20.57 13.82
N SER A 143 17.43 -21.56 14.38
CA SER A 143 16.34 -22.28 13.70
C SER A 143 15.17 -21.36 13.39
N ARG A 144 14.72 -20.52 14.35
CA ARG A 144 13.69 -19.50 14.10
C ARG A 144 14.11 -18.50 13.03
N LEU A 145 15.39 -18.15 13.01
CA LEU A 145 15.98 -17.24 12.05
C LEU A 145 16.00 -17.88 10.65
N GLN A 146 16.54 -19.09 10.53
CA GLN A 146 16.57 -19.86 9.30
C GLN A 146 15.16 -20.07 8.76
N ASP A 147 14.19 -20.38 9.61
CA ASP A 147 12.79 -20.48 9.22
C ASP A 147 12.24 -19.14 8.71
N LYS A 148 12.54 -18.01 9.38
CA LYS A 148 12.13 -16.68 8.91
C LYS A 148 12.75 -16.31 7.56
N VAL A 149 14.02 -16.66 7.33
CA VAL A 149 14.73 -16.38 6.08
C VAL A 149 14.27 -17.29 4.95
N LEU A 150 14.19 -18.60 5.17
CA LEU A 150 13.81 -19.58 4.15
C LEU A 150 12.33 -19.46 3.75
N ASN A 151 11.46 -19.11 4.70
CA ASN A 151 10.04 -18.89 4.40
C ASN A 151 9.72 -17.44 4.02
N ARG A 152 10.75 -16.59 3.87
CA ARG A 152 10.56 -15.21 3.43
C ARG A 152 10.01 -15.19 2.02
N ARG A 153 8.77 -14.72 1.88
CA ARG A 153 8.22 -14.38 0.58
C ARG A 153 8.69 -13.00 0.16
N GLU A 154 9.40 -12.96 -0.96
CA GLU A 154 9.72 -11.72 -1.64
C GLU A 154 8.44 -11.00 -2.07
N ASN A 155 8.50 -9.67 -2.11
CA ASN A 155 7.36 -8.84 -2.52
C ASN A 155 7.26 -8.76 -4.07
N ILE A 156 7.37 -9.92 -4.73
CA ILE A 156 7.46 -10.04 -6.20
C ILE A 156 6.24 -9.42 -6.87
N GLY A 157 5.04 -9.70 -6.35
CA GLY A 157 3.80 -9.13 -6.87
C GLY A 157 3.85 -7.60 -6.92
N THR A 158 4.22 -6.96 -5.81
CA THR A 158 4.36 -5.49 -5.75
C THR A 158 5.47 -4.95 -6.64
N ILE A 159 6.56 -5.68 -6.85
CA ILE A 159 7.59 -5.26 -7.82
C ILE A 159 7.02 -5.25 -9.25
N PHE A 160 6.22 -6.25 -9.63
CA PHE A 160 5.55 -6.27 -10.94
C PHE A 160 4.52 -5.14 -11.06
N GLU A 161 3.73 -4.88 -10.02
CA GLU A 161 2.76 -3.76 -9.98
C GLU A 161 3.46 -2.41 -10.16
N ILE A 162 4.61 -2.21 -9.50
CA ILE A 162 5.45 -1.01 -9.67
C ILE A 162 5.97 -0.91 -11.10
N ALA A 163 6.53 -1.99 -11.64
CA ALA A 163 7.06 -1.98 -13.01
C ALA A 163 5.95 -1.65 -14.03
N TRP A 164 4.75 -2.19 -13.82
CA TRP A 164 3.58 -1.89 -14.66
C TRP A 164 3.12 -0.45 -14.52
N ALA A 165 3.06 0.08 -13.30
CA ALA A 165 2.74 1.49 -13.05
C ALA A 165 3.74 2.43 -13.74
N MET A 166 5.03 2.11 -13.70
CA MET A 166 6.09 2.85 -14.39
C MET A 166 5.93 2.80 -15.91
N LEU A 167 5.61 1.63 -16.48
CA LEU A 167 5.34 1.48 -17.92
C LEU A 167 4.17 2.37 -18.36
N LEU A 168 3.14 2.49 -17.51
CA LEU A 168 1.97 3.33 -17.74
C LEU A 168 2.18 4.81 -17.37
N ASN A 169 3.40 5.22 -17.01
CA ASN A 169 3.75 6.57 -16.55
C ASN A 169 2.86 7.09 -15.41
N LYS A 170 2.41 6.20 -14.52
CA LYS A 170 1.63 6.59 -13.34
C LYS A 170 2.55 7.24 -12.30
N PRO A 171 2.15 8.36 -11.66
CA PRO A 171 2.77 8.84 -10.44
C PRO A 171 2.87 7.73 -9.39
N LEU A 172 4.07 7.58 -8.82
CA LEU A 172 4.40 6.49 -7.91
C LEU A 172 4.86 7.06 -6.56
N ILE A 173 4.24 6.63 -5.48
CA ILE A 173 4.70 6.88 -4.11
C ILE A 173 5.21 5.56 -3.53
N LEU A 174 6.46 5.55 -3.08
CA LEU A 174 7.05 4.38 -2.42
C LEU A 174 7.12 4.60 -0.91
N ILE A 175 6.60 3.63 -0.15
CA ILE A 175 6.85 3.50 1.29
C ILE A 175 7.90 2.41 1.43
N VAL A 176 9.07 2.75 1.97
CA VAL A 176 10.22 1.84 2.07
C VAL A 176 10.73 1.78 3.51
N PRO A 177 11.33 0.67 3.96
CA PRO A 177 11.99 0.64 5.26
C PRO A 177 13.06 1.73 5.35
N GLU A 178 13.14 2.42 6.49
CA GLU A 178 14.08 3.53 6.71
C GLU A 178 15.52 3.14 6.37
N ARG A 179 15.98 1.97 6.82
CA ARG A 179 17.32 1.43 6.54
C ARG A 179 17.63 1.26 5.04
N ARG A 180 16.60 1.15 4.19
CA ARG A 180 16.73 0.95 2.73
C ARG A 180 16.44 2.22 1.94
N GLN A 181 16.07 3.32 2.60
CA GLN A 181 15.64 4.55 1.92
C GLN A 181 16.68 5.03 0.90
N GLU A 182 17.95 5.05 1.29
CA GLU A 182 19.04 5.52 0.42
C GLU A 182 19.24 4.60 -0.79
N THR A 183 19.13 3.29 -0.60
CA THR A 183 19.20 2.31 -1.68
C THR A 183 18.10 2.56 -2.71
N PHE A 184 16.86 2.79 -2.27
CA PHE A 184 15.74 3.06 -3.16
C PHE A 184 15.84 4.43 -3.86
N ARG A 185 16.44 5.42 -3.20
CA ARG A 185 16.71 6.75 -3.79
C ARG A 185 17.78 6.72 -4.87
N LYS A 186 18.78 5.85 -4.76
CA LYS A 186 19.87 5.72 -5.74
C LYS A 186 19.58 4.74 -6.87
N HIS A 187 18.68 3.79 -6.64
CA HIS A 187 18.41 2.75 -7.61
C HIS A 187 17.68 3.32 -8.85
N PRO A 188 18.15 3.01 -10.08
CA PRO A 188 17.77 3.73 -11.31
C PRO A 188 16.29 3.64 -11.68
N PHE A 189 15.60 2.62 -11.19
CA PHE A 189 14.16 2.47 -11.44
C PHE A 189 13.32 3.19 -10.38
N THR A 190 13.68 3.05 -9.11
CA THR A 190 12.85 3.53 -7.99
C THR A 190 13.08 5.00 -7.69
N CYS A 191 14.24 5.57 -8.07
CA CYS A 191 14.48 7.01 -8.00
C CYS A 191 13.53 7.83 -8.89
N ARG A 192 12.79 7.18 -9.80
CA ARG A 192 11.75 7.81 -10.64
C ARG A 192 10.41 7.96 -9.92
N ALA A 193 10.25 7.39 -8.72
CA ALA A 193 9.07 7.61 -7.91
C ALA A 193 8.89 9.12 -7.63
N SER A 194 7.64 9.57 -7.65
CA SER A 194 7.30 10.96 -7.34
C SER A 194 7.67 11.31 -5.90
N VAL A 195 7.53 10.36 -4.98
CA VAL A 195 7.88 10.50 -3.57
C VAL A 195 8.37 9.15 -3.03
N ILE A 196 9.42 9.19 -2.21
CA ILE A 196 9.90 8.04 -1.41
C ILE A 196 9.89 8.44 0.06
N VAL A 197 9.01 7.79 0.84
CA VAL A 197 8.84 7.99 2.28
C VAL A 197 9.23 6.74 3.06
N THR A 198 9.50 6.86 4.35
CA THR A 198 9.85 5.73 5.22
C THR A 198 8.68 5.15 5.99
N SER A 199 7.53 5.84 6.01
CA SER A 199 6.36 5.42 6.76
C SER A 199 5.05 5.93 6.15
N VAL A 200 3.94 5.32 6.58
CA VAL A 200 2.59 5.78 6.24
C VAL A 200 2.31 7.16 6.85
N ASP A 201 2.84 7.44 8.04
CA ASP A 201 2.68 8.74 8.70
C ASP A 201 3.31 9.84 7.88
N GLU A 202 4.55 9.66 7.42
CA GLU A 202 5.20 10.63 6.54
C GLU A 202 4.41 10.88 5.24
N LEU A 203 3.84 9.83 4.64
CA LEU A 203 2.98 9.96 3.46
C LEU A 203 1.78 10.88 3.74
N VAL A 204 1.11 10.59 4.84
CA VAL A 204 -0.15 11.19 5.24
C VAL A 204 0.05 12.64 5.71
N ASP A 205 1.03 12.88 6.56
CA ASP A 205 1.37 14.21 7.08
C ASP A 205 1.91 15.12 5.99
N GLY A 206 2.68 14.57 5.06
CA GLY A 206 3.14 15.25 3.85
C GLY A 206 2.02 15.60 2.87
N LYS A 207 0.82 15.01 3.03
CA LYS A 207 -0.36 15.23 2.18
C LYS A 207 -0.05 15.04 0.68
N TYR A 208 0.81 14.08 0.34
CA TYR A 208 1.28 13.93 -1.04
C TYR A 208 0.15 13.58 -2.03
N LEU A 209 -0.86 12.82 -1.60
CA LEU A 209 -2.03 12.55 -2.45
C LEU A 209 -2.85 13.81 -2.73
N ASN A 210 -2.90 14.77 -1.80
CA ASN A 210 -3.56 16.06 -2.03
C ASN A 210 -2.80 16.89 -3.06
N LEU A 211 -1.46 16.88 -3.01
CA LEU A 211 -0.62 17.57 -3.98
C LEU A 211 -0.79 16.99 -5.38
N LEU A 212 -0.80 15.66 -5.50
CA LEU A 212 -1.03 14.98 -6.77
C LEU A 212 -2.44 15.26 -7.30
N TYR A 213 -3.47 15.16 -6.46
CA TYR A 213 -4.83 15.50 -6.87
C TYR A 213 -4.92 16.92 -7.43
N LYS A 214 -4.38 17.92 -6.70
CA LYS A 214 -4.41 19.32 -7.17
C LYS A 214 -3.73 19.47 -8.52
N SER A 215 -2.66 18.70 -8.76
CA SER A 215 -1.91 18.75 -10.02
C SER A 215 -2.69 18.10 -11.17
N ILE A 216 -3.40 16.99 -10.90
CA ILE A 216 -4.22 16.27 -11.89
C ILE A 216 -5.51 17.03 -12.20
N ALA A 217 -6.25 17.45 -11.17
CA ALA A 217 -7.54 18.12 -11.31
C ALA A 217 -7.42 19.62 -11.62
N GLY A 218 -6.29 20.25 -11.26
CA GLY A 218 -6.05 21.68 -11.40
C GLY A 218 -5.27 22.08 -12.65
N ALA A 219 -4.95 21.15 -13.55
CA ALA A 219 -4.37 21.48 -14.85
C ALA A 219 -5.43 22.17 -15.74
N THR A 220 -5.69 23.44 -15.45
CA THR A 220 -6.25 24.39 -16.42
C THR A 220 -5.05 25.10 -17.04
N TYR A 221 -4.66 24.67 -18.24
CA TYR A 221 -3.81 25.48 -19.12
C TYR A 221 -4.68 26.45 -19.92
#